data_AF-R5J7X1-F1
#
_entry.id   AF-R5J7X1-F1
#
_cell.length_a   1.000
_cell.length_b   1.000
_cell.length_c   1.000
_cell.angle_alpha   90.00
_cell.angle_beta   90.00
_cell.angle_gamma   90.00
#
_symmetry.space_group_name_H-M   'P 1'
#
loop_
_entity.id
_entity.type
_entity.pdbx_description
1 polymer ?
#
loop_
_entity_poly.entity_id
_entity_poly.type
_entity_poly.pdbx_seq_one_letter_code
_entity_poly.pdbx_strand_id
1 'polypeptide(L)'
;MKDQKIYVLLFSLLFVPLVWGAGSSASHWTFDPAEYAYDMNVHAALTFNGMDVEDYATFEVAAFCGNECCGIAKATVSQGKKYYELRVHSKKSQGDNITFKCYNQATGRELMVAESLLFDGEQHGTLSHLFQLTATQPVTGISLDKTSVTLNTTDTYTLIANVDPIDASNKSVIWSSSDAAIATVDENGVVIGMKAGTATITATTVDGNFTATCQVIVKPILVASVKITCEEDQLLLTPNQQTLHFSASVLPENATDKDLVWSIESGDDLATITQNGVLQAIDGVKKDGEVVVRATAVDQSNAYDEVTVSLQGFATGIQSFDQQVIFISSPVADRLYIRGDFDRLKHISIIDSSGRIYVQVEQLISGESIDVSPLSRGIYYVVMEKNMNWILQKFIKMK
;
A
#
# COMPACT_ATOMS: atom_id res chain seq x y z
N MET A 1 26.34 -1.56 4.53
CA MET A 1 26.28 -2.56 5.61
C MET A 1 26.19 -1.79 6.90
N LYS A 2 24.97 -1.58 7.40
CA LYS A 2 24.67 -0.74 8.57
C LYS A 2 24.45 -1.64 9.78
N ASP A 3 25.05 -1.23 10.89
CA ASP A 3 25.06 -1.88 12.19
C ASP A 3 23.68 -2.29 12.70
N GLN A 4 23.46 -3.59 12.91
CA GLN A 4 22.38 -4.10 13.74
C GLN A 4 22.88 -4.25 15.18
N LYS A 5 22.38 -3.36 16.05
CA LYS A 5 22.51 -3.52 17.50
C LYS A 5 21.61 -4.67 17.95
N ILE A 6 22.22 -5.79 18.31
CA ILE A 6 21.58 -6.90 19.02
C ILE A 6 21.31 -6.43 20.45
N TYR A 7 20.04 -6.31 20.83
CA TYR A 7 19.63 -6.15 22.21
C TYR A 7 19.72 -7.52 22.90
N VAL A 8 20.81 -7.76 23.63
CA VAL A 8 20.90 -8.87 24.57
C VAL A 8 20.15 -8.46 25.83
N LEU A 9 18.97 -9.08 26.05
CA LEU A 9 18.25 -9.02 27.32
C LEU A 9 19.11 -9.70 28.39
N LEU A 10 19.78 -8.89 29.22
CA LEU A 10 20.42 -9.33 30.46
C LEU A 10 19.33 -9.80 31.43
N PHE A 11 19.13 -11.11 31.53
CA PHE A 11 18.48 -11.72 32.68
C PHE A 11 19.36 -11.46 33.91
N SER A 12 18.95 -10.53 34.77
CA SER A 12 19.50 -10.41 36.11
C SER A 12 19.13 -11.65 36.91
N LEU A 13 20.04 -12.63 36.97
CA LEU A 13 20.05 -13.65 38.00
C LEU A 13 20.28 -12.94 39.34
N LEU A 14 19.21 -12.51 39.99
CA LEU A 14 19.23 -12.20 41.41
C LEU A 14 19.44 -13.52 42.15
N PHE A 15 20.69 -13.79 42.48
CA PHE A 15 21.06 -14.72 43.54
C PHE A 15 20.37 -14.22 44.82
N VAL A 16 19.23 -14.82 45.18
CA VAL A 16 18.69 -14.69 46.53
C VAL A 16 19.59 -15.54 47.43
N PRO A 17 20.25 -14.98 48.46
CA PRO A 17 20.96 -15.80 49.40
C PRO A 17 19.95 -16.70 50.11
N LEU A 18 20.28 -17.99 50.20
CA LEU A 18 19.49 -18.98 50.92
C LEU A 18 19.46 -18.60 52.41
N VAL A 19 18.44 -17.85 52.81
CA VAL A 19 18.14 -17.59 54.23
C VAL A 19 17.36 -18.80 54.74
N TRP A 20 18.04 -19.72 55.42
CA TRP A 20 17.37 -20.66 56.32
C TRP A 20 16.87 -19.88 57.52
N GLY A 21 15.67 -19.32 57.39
CA GLY A 21 14.88 -18.78 58.49
C GLY A 21 13.51 -19.44 58.42
N ALA A 22 13.11 -20.10 59.50
CA ALA A 22 11.73 -20.53 59.71
C ALA A 22 10.84 -19.28 59.78
N GLY A 23 10.44 -18.76 58.63
CA GLY A 23 9.38 -17.77 58.52
C GLY A 23 8.07 -18.52 58.46
N SER A 24 7.36 -18.64 59.58
CA SER A 24 5.91 -18.75 59.48
C SER A 24 5.44 -17.41 58.90
N SER A 25 5.26 -17.31 57.58
CA SER A 25 4.33 -16.33 57.05
C SER A 25 3.01 -16.61 57.77
N ALA A 26 2.50 -15.61 58.50
CA ALA A 26 1.17 -15.72 59.06
C ALA A 26 0.22 -16.04 57.89
N SER A 27 -0.66 -17.03 58.11
CA SER A 27 -1.69 -17.40 57.14
C SER A 27 -2.43 -16.16 56.66
N HIS A 28 -2.69 -16.05 55.36
CA HIS A 28 -3.42 -14.92 54.77
C HIS A 28 -4.85 -14.83 55.32
N TRP A 29 -5.45 -15.98 55.62
CA TRP A 29 -6.75 -16.04 56.29
C TRP A 29 -6.63 -16.47 57.75
N THR A 30 -7.68 -16.20 58.53
CA THR A 30 -7.77 -16.64 59.93
C THR A 30 -9.17 -17.18 60.20
N PHE A 31 -9.27 -18.20 61.06
CA PHE A 31 -10.54 -18.66 61.60
C PHE A 31 -10.33 -19.28 62.99
N ASP A 32 -11.38 -19.31 63.82
CA ASP A 32 -11.37 -19.99 65.12
C ASP A 32 -12.19 -21.29 65.05
N PRO A 33 -11.55 -22.47 65.11
CA PRO A 33 -12.25 -23.75 65.11
C PRO A 33 -13.24 -23.93 66.27
N ALA A 34 -13.05 -23.23 67.41
CA ALA A 34 -13.90 -23.38 68.59
C ALA A 34 -15.34 -22.86 68.38
N GLU A 35 -15.57 -22.06 67.35
CA GLU A 35 -16.90 -21.55 66.99
C GLU A 35 -17.78 -22.55 66.23
N TYR A 36 -17.24 -23.72 65.88
CA TYR A 36 -17.89 -24.70 65.02
C TYR A 36 -18.12 -26.02 65.76
N ALA A 37 -19.27 -26.65 65.51
CA ALA A 37 -19.67 -27.89 66.17
C ALA A 37 -19.41 -29.15 65.32
N TYR A 38 -19.14 -28.97 64.03
CA TYR A 38 -18.96 -30.04 63.06
C TYR A 38 -17.74 -29.77 62.19
N ASP A 39 -17.08 -30.84 61.75
CA ASP A 39 -15.96 -30.77 60.83
C ASP A 39 -15.97 -31.94 59.83
N MET A 40 -15.27 -31.75 58.72
CA MET A 40 -15.02 -32.77 57.70
C MET A 40 -13.59 -32.63 57.14
N ASN A 41 -13.04 -33.71 56.61
CA ASN A 41 -11.69 -33.72 56.06
C ASN A 41 -11.73 -33.66 54.53
N VAL A 42 -10.86 -32.85 53.94
CA VAL A 42 -10.64 -32.80 52.49
C VAL A 42 -9.16 -33.02 52.21
N HIS A 43 -8.84 -34.05 51.43
CA HIS A 43 -7.50 -34.27 50.87
C HIS A 43 -7.51 -33.82 49.41
N ALA A 44 -6.90 -32.67 49.16
CA ALA A 44 -6.94 -32.01 47.86
C ALA A 44 -5.58 -31.93 47.17
N ALA A 45 -5.58 -31.97 45.84
CA ALA A 45 -4.51 -31.47 45.02
C ALA A 45 -4.91 -30.10 44.47
N LEU A 46 -3.93 -29.27 44.15
CA LEU A 46 -4.15 -27.97 43.51
C LEU A 46 -3.50 -27.98 42.13
N THR A 47 -4.26 -27.57 41.13
CA THR A 47 -3.72 -27.13 39.84
C THR A 47 -3.81 -25.62 39.75
N PHE A 48 -2.82 -24.99 39.14
CA PHE A 48 -2.82 -23.56 38.80
C PHE A 48 -2.57 -23.43 37.31
N ASN A 49 -3.50 -22.76 36.60
CA ASN A 49 -3.46 -22.64 35.14
C ASN A 49 -3.33 -24.00 34.42
N GLY A 50 -3.97 -25.04 34.96
CA GLY A 50 -3.96 -26.40 34.40
C GLY A 50 -2.67 -27.19 34.65
N MET A 51 -1.72 -26.65 35.42
CA MET A 51 -0.51 -27.36 35.84
C MET A 51 -0.60 -27.75 37.31
N ASP A 52 -0.12 -28.94 37.66
CA ASP A 52 -0.01 -29.38 39.05
C ASP A 52 0.91 -28.43 39.83
N VAL A 53 0.46 -27.99 41.00
CA VAL A 53 1.28 -27.21 41.91
C VAL A 53 2.21 -28.16 42.66
N GLU A 54 3.52 -28.07 42.42
CA GLU A 54 4.52 -28.88 43.12
C GLU A 54 5.14 -28.18 44.34
N ASP A 55 5.12 -26.84 44.33
CA ASP A 55 5.57 -25.99 45.42
C ASP A 55 4.38 -25.46 46.23
N TYR A 56 4.02 -26.25 47.23
CA TYR A 56 2.91 -25.98 48.14
C TYR A 56 3.20 -24.86 49.14
N ALA A 57 4.45 -24.35 49.21
CA ALA A 57 4.77 -23.19 50.05
C ALA A 57 4.35 -21.87 49.38
N THR A 58 4.24 -21.87 48.06
CA THR A 58 3.85 -20.69 47.28
C THR A 58 2.34 -20.42 47.33
N PHE A 59 1.52 -21.45 47.59
CA PHE A 59 0.06 -21.33 47.56
C PHE A 59 -0.56 -21.71 48.89
N GLU A 60 -1.41 -20.84 49.43
CA GLU A 60 -2.25 -21.12 50.58
C GLU A 60 -3.67 -21.40 50.10
N VAL A 61 -4.28 -22.49 50.55
CA VAL A 61 -5.66 -22.84 50.18
C VAL A 61 -6.54 -22.75 51.43
N ALA A 62 -7.72 -22.17 51.30
CA ALA A 62 -8.70 -22.11 52.38
C ALA A 62 -10.11 -22.41 51.89
N ALA A 63 -10.90 -22.98 52.79
CA ALA A 63 -12.31 -23.26 52.62
C ALA A 63 -13.16 -22.14 53.26
N PHE A 64 -14.29 -21.84 52.62
CA PHE A 64 -15.20 -20.77 53.00
C PHE A 64 -16.63 -21.25 53.01
N CYS A 65 -17.36 -20.87 54.06
CA CYS A 65 -18.82 -20.96 54.12
C CYS A 65 -19.38 -19.55 53.87
N GLY A 66 -19.83 -19.30 52.64
CA GLY A 66 -20.12 -17.94 52.18
C GLY A 66 -18.84 -17.10 52.17
N ASN A 67 -18.78 -16.05 52.99
CA ASN A 67 -17.59 -15.18 53.10
C ASN A 67 -16.73 -15.48 54.35
N GLU A 68 -17.16 -16.39 55.22
CA GLU A 68 -16.42 -16.76 56.44
C GLU A 68 -15.43 -17.89 56.12
N CYS A 69 -14.14 -17.68 56.44
CA CYS A 69 -13.15 -18.76 56.37
C CYS A 69 -13.50 -19.81 57.44
N CYS A 70 -13.57 -21.07 57.02
CA CYS A 70 -13.96 -22.20 57.89
C CYS A 70 -12.97 -23.36 57.85
N GLY A 71 -11.83 -23.19 57.18
CA GLY A 71 -10.75 -24.15 57.17
C GLY A 71 -9.58 -23.61 56.38
N ILE A 72 -8.37 -23.83 56.86
CA ILE A 72 -7.14 -23.46 56.16
C ILE A 72 -6.35 -24.73 55.92
N ALA A 73 -5.92 -24.92 54.69
CA ALA A 73 -5.18 -26.08 54.28
C ALA A 73 -3.79 -26.11 54.89
N LYS A 74 -3.36 -27.32 55.27
CA LYS A 74 -1.97 -27.61 55.54
C LYS A 74 -1.38 -28.36 54.36
N ALA A 75 -0.27 -27.87 53.81
CA ALA A 75 0.52 -28.62 52.84
C ALA A 75 1.16 -29.84 53.55
N THR A 76 0.86 -31.04 53.08
CA THR A 76 1.26 -32.32 53.72
C THR A 76 1.93 -33.22 52.68
N VAL A 77 2.88 -34.06 53.14
CA VAL A 77 3.49 -35.13 52.33
C VAL A 77 3.31 -36.45 53.07
N SER A 78 2.71 -37.44 52.39
CA SER A 78 2.56 -38.80 52.93
C SER A 78 2.80 -39.82 51.83
N GLN A 79 3.60 -40.85 52.11
CA GLN A 79 3.96 -41.89 51.14
C GLN A 79 4.51 -41.34 49.80
N GLY A 80 5.24 -40.23 49.86
CA GLY A 80 5.77 -39.55 48.67
C GLY A 80 4.77 -38.71 47.89
N LYS A 81 3.49 -38.68 48.28
CA LYS A 81 2.45 -37.85 47.68
C LYS A 81 2.30 -36.54 48.43
N LYS A 82 2.44 -35.41 47.72
CA LYS A 82 2.12 -34.08 48.24
C LYS A 82 0.63 -33.79 48.04
N TYR A 83 -0.01 -33.18 49.03
CA TYR A 83 -1.42 -32.78 48.96
C TYR A 83 -1.73 -31.72 50.02
N TYR A 84 -2.85 -31.04 49.86
CA TYR A 84 -3.44 -30.18 50.88
C TYR A 84 -4.37 -30.99 51.76
N GLU A 85 -4.14 -30.96 53.06
CA GLU A 85 -5.03 -31.50 54.08
C GLU A 85 -5.84 -30.34 54.66
N LEU A 86 -7.16 -30.34 54.44
CA LEU A 86 -8.07 -29.34 54.97
C LEU A 86 -9.01 -29.98 55.98
N ARG A 87 -9.06 -29.41 57.18
CA ARG A 87 -10.16 -29.65 58.09
C ARG A 87 -11.15 -28.49 57.96
N VAL A 88 -12.28 -28.77 57.31
CA VAL A 88 -13.33 -27.79 57.04
C VAL A 88 -14.36 -27.87 58.16
N HIS A 89 -14.78 -26.73 58.69
CA HIS A 89 -15.70 -26.65 59.82
C HIS A 89 -17.05 -26.05 59.41
N SER A 90 -18.11 -26.43 60.12
CA SER A 90 -19.45 -25.86 59.92
C SER A 90 -20.22 -25.75 61.23
N LYS A 91 -21.11 -24.75 61.27
CA LYS A 91 -22.09 -24.53 62.36
C LYS A 91 -23.30 -25.46 62.22
N LYS A 92 -23.48 -26.06 61.03
CA LYS A 92 -24.53 -27.03 60.72
C LYS A 92 -23.93 -28.41 60.56
N SER A 93 -24.71 -29.44 60.87
CA SER A 93 -24.25 -30.82 60.69
C SER A 93 -24.07 -31.18 59.22
N GLN A 94 -24.89 -30.61 58.31
CA GLN A 94 -24.83 -30.84 56.87
C GLN A 94 -25.44 -29.67 56.08
N GLY A 95 -25.11 -29.58 54.78
CA GLY A 95 -25.80 -28.76 53.78
C GLY A 95 -25.22 -27.36 53.52
N ASP A 96 -24.17 -26.95 54.23
CA ASP A 96 -23.47 -25.71 53.88
C ASP A 96 -22.69 -25.88 52.57
N ASN A 97 -22.74 -24.87 51.70
CA ASN A 97 -21.94 -24.85 50.49
C ASN A 97 -20.53 -24.32 50.81
N ILE A 98 -19.53 -25.18 50.64
CA ILE A 98 -18.13 -24.90 50.86
C ILE A 98 -17.49 -24.51 49.54
N THR A 99 -17.02 -23.28 49.46
CA THR A 99 -16.19 -22.78 48.37
C THR A 99 -14.73 -22.73 48.78
N PHE A 100 -13.83 -22.74 47.82
CA PHE A 100 -12.39 -22.63 48.09
C PHE A 100 -11.84 -21.32 47.55
N LYS A 101 -10.78 -20.82 48.18
CA LYS A 101 -9.92 -19.78 47.62
C LYS A 101 -8.48 -20.22 47.74
N CYS A 102 -7.66 -19.71 46.82
CA CYS A 102 -6.24 -19.92 46.82
C CYS A 102 -5.53 -18.56 46.88
N TYR A 103 -4.50 -18.41 47.71
CA TYR A 103 -3.70 -17.19 47.80
C TYR A 103 -2.30 -17.51 47.34
N ASN A 104 -1.87 -16.85 46.27
CA ASN A 104 -0.50 -16.97 45.77
C ASN A 104 0.40 -16.02 46.57
N GLN A 105 1.21 -16.59 47.46
CA GLN A 105 2.11 -15.84 48.34
C GLN A 105 3.21 -15.10 47.57
N ALA A 106 3.62 -15.61 46.40
CA ALA A 106 4.65 -14.97 45.57
C ALA A 106 4.14 -13.70 44.88
N THR A 107 2.87 -13.68 44.47
CA THR A 107 2.27 -12.51 43.78
C THR A 107 1.42 -11.64 44.71
N GLY A 108 1.07 -12.13 45.90
CA GLY A 108 0.21 -11.44 46.86
C GLY A 108 -1.25 -11.36 46.44
N ARG A 109 -1.74 -12.33 45.65
CA ARG A 109 -3.09 -12.31 45.04
C ARG A 109 -3.96 -13.46 45.51
N GLU A 110 -5.22 -13.16 45.78
CA GLU A 110 -6.28 -14.19 45.86
C GLU A 110 -6.66 -14.63 44.43
N LEU A 111 -6.73 -15.94 44.25
CA LEU A 111 -7.07 -16.63 43.01
C LEU A 111 -8.45 -17.28 43.15
N MET A 112 -9.18 -17.33 42.04
CA MET A 112 -10.47 -18.01 42.00
C MET A 112 -10.26 -19.51 41.97
N VAL A 113 -11.03 -20.26 42.76
CA VAL A 113 -11.10 -21.73 42.70
C VAL A 113 -12.52 -22.11 42.31
N ALA A 114 -12.65 -22.89 41.24
CA ALA A 114 -13.96 -23.16 40.63
C ALA A 114 -14.79 -24.18 41.40
N GLU A 115 -14.12 -25.08 42.13
CA GLU A 115 -14.77 -26.19 42.80
C GLU A 115 -15.47 -25.77 44.09
N SER A 116 -16.51 -26.52 44.41
CA SER A 116 -17.25 -26.41 45.68
C SER A 116 -17.68 -27.79 46.15
N LEU A 117 -17.98 -27.90 47.44
CA LEU A 117 -18.46 -29.10 48.10
C LEU A 117 -19.66 -28.77 48.97
N LEU A 118 -20.60 -29.70 49.09
CA LEU A 118 -21.56 -29.64 50.18
C LEU A 118 -20.93 -30.22 51.44
N PHE A 119 -21.10 -29.52 52.56
CA PHE A 119 -20.69 -30.03 53.85
C PHE A 119 -21.59 -31.20 54.25
N ASP A 120 -21.04 -32.40 54.36
CA ASP A 120 -21.79 -33.62 54.70
C ASP A 120 -21.23 -34.37 55.92
N GLY A 121 -20.07 -33.94 56.44
CA GLY A 121 -19.36 -34.58 57.54
C GLY A 121 -18.47 -35.76 57.11
N GLU A 122 -18.41 -36.07 55.82
CA GLU A 122 -17.64 -37.18 55.28
C GLU A 122 -16.27 -36.72 54.74
N GLN A 123 -15.34 -37.66 54.57
CA GLN A 123 -14.05 -37.34 53.98
C GLN A 123 -14.15 -37.20 52.45
N HIS A 124 -13.65 -36.09 51.92
CA HIS A 124 -13.53 -35.85 50.48
C HIS A 124 -12.09 -36.00 50.00
N GLY A 125 -11.87 -36.92 49.05
CA GLY A 125 -10.54 -37.26 48.57
C GLY A 125 -9.77 -38.23 49.48
N THR A 126 -8.78 -38.90 48.90
CA THR A 126 -7.92 -39.90 49.54
C THR A 126 -6.50 -39.80 48.98
N LEU A 127 -5.54 -40.47 49.61
CA LEU A 127 -4.17 -40.56 49.07
C LEU A 127 -4.12 -41.25 47.71
N SER A 128 -5.10 -42.10 47.37
CA SER A 128 -5.19 -42.71 46.04
C SER A 128 -5.92 -41.82 45.03
N HIS A 129 -6.87 -41.00 45.47
CA HIS A 129 -7.67 -40.12 44.63
C HIS A 129 -7.98 -38.81 45.35
N LEU A 130 -7.18 -37.77 45.10
CA LEU A 130 -7.34 -36.47 45.75
C LEU A 130 -8.48 -35.68 45.12
N PHE A 131 -9.18 -34.88 45.93
CA PHE A 131 -10.10 -33.87 45.43
C PHE A 131 -9.32 -32.83 44.61
N GLN A 132 -9.75 -32.51 43.40
CA GLN A 132 -8.99 -31.61 42.53
C GLN A 132 -9.51 -30.18 42.70
N LEU A 133 -8.64 -29.27 43.12
CA LEU A 133 -8.90 -27.83 43.12
C LEU A 133 -8.17 -27.19 41.95
N THR A 134 -8.84 -26.28 41.26
CA THR A 134 -8.31 -25.57 40.09
C THR A 134 -8.31 -24.07 40.36
N ALA A 135 -7.13 -23.53 40.67
CA ALA A 135 -6.94 -22.09 40.82
C ALA A 135 -6.71 -21.41 39.47
N THR A 136 -7.43 -20.32 39.21
CA THR A 136 -7.29 -19.50 38.01
C THR A 136 -7.00 -18.04 38.36
N GLN A 137 -6.15 -17.42 37.54
CA GLN A 137 -5.91 -15.99 37.53
C GLN A 137 -6.73 -15.39 36.38
N PRO A 138 -7.80 -14.62 36.67
CA PRO A 138 -8.57 -13.96 35.63
C PRO A 138 -7.74 -12.88 34.94
N VAL A 139 -8.10 -12.59 33.69
CA VAL A 139 -7.66 -11.39 32.99
C VAL A 139 -8.23 -10.15 33.68
N THR A 140 -7.45 -9.07 33.72
CA THR A 140 -7.85 -7.75 34.24
C THR A 140 -7.73 -6.63 33.22
N GLY A 141 -7.12 -6.89 32.06
CA GLY A 141 -6.99 -5.89 31.00
C GLY A 141 -6.24 -6.41 29.78
N ILE A 142 -6.28 -5.60 28.72
CA ILE A 142 -5.53 -5.81 27.49
C ILE A 142 -5.02 -4.45 26.98
N SER A 143 -3.83 -4.44 26.39
CA SER A 143 -3.28 -3.30 25.68
C SER A 143 -2.67 -3.73 24.35
N LEU A 144 -2.59 -2.81 23.39
CA LEU A 144 -1.90 -3.01 22.11
C LEU A 144 -0.58 -2.24 22.09
N ASP A 145 0.39 -2.72 21.32
CA ASP A 145 1.67 -2.05 21.08
C ASP A 145 1.52 -0.70 20.34
N LYS A 146 0.42 -0.54 19.59
CA LYS A 146 0.05 0.68 18.88
C LYS A 146 -1.44 1.00 19.02
N THR A 147 -1.75 2.28 19.04
CA THR A 147 -3.12 2.81 18.93
C THR A 147 -3.45 3.32 17.53
N SER A 148 -2.43 3.51 16.68
CA SER A 148 -2.57 3.92 15.29
C SER A 148 -1.44 3.35 14.42
N VAL A 149 -1.77 2.87 13.22
CA VAL A 149 -0.83 2.41 12.19
C VAL A 149 -1.22 3.01 10.84
N THR A 150 -0.24 3.43 10.05
CA THR A 150 -0.43 3.86 8.66
C THR A 150 0.26 2.87 7.74
N LEU A 151 -0.50 2.33 6.77
CA LEU A 151 -0.05 1.34 5.79
C LEU A 151 -0.32 1.87 4.38
N ASN A 152 0.43 1.42 3.37
CA ASN A 152 -0.09 1.47 2.01
C ASN A 152 -0.98 0.24 1.75
N THR A 153 -1.79 0.27 0.69
CA THR A 153 -2.47 -0.95 0.22
C THR A 153 -1.48 -2.09 0.03
N THR A 154 -1.88 -3.31 0.39
CA THR A 154 -1.08 -4.54 0.43
C THR A 154 0.00 -4.65 1.50
N ASP A 155 0.38 -3.55 2.17
CA ASP A 155 1.29 -3.61 3.31
C ASP A 155 0.64 -4.34 4.50
N THR A 156 1.48 -4.92 5.36
CA THR A 156 1.05 -5.66 6.55
C THR A 156 1.68 -5.11 7.82
N TYR A 157 1.00 -5.31 8.95
CA TYR A 157 1.51 -5.00 10.28
C TYR A 157 0.94 -5.99 11.31
N THR A 158 1.78 -6.56 12.16
CA THR A 158 1.32 -7.43 13.26
C THR A 158 1.13 -6.61 14.53
N LEU A 159 -0.12 -6.47 14.98
CA LEU A 159 -0.42 -5.89 16.29
C LEU A 159 -0.09 -6.89 17.38
N ILE A 160 0.53 -6.42 18.46
CA ILE A 160 0.88 -7.23 19.63
C ILE A 160 -0.11 -6.89 20.75
N ALA A 161 -0.90 -7.88 21.16
CA ALA A 161 -1.78 -7.78 22.32
C ALA A 161 -1.06 -8.24 23.60
N ASN A 162 -0.99 -7.35 24.59
CA ASN A 162 -0.48 -7.65 25.93
C ASN A 162 -1.68 -7.82 26.88
N VAL A 163 -1.91 -9.04 27.34
CA VAL A 163 -2.99 -9.40 28.27
C VAL A 163 -2.46 -9.38 29.70
N ASP A 164 -3.13 -8.64 30.57
CA ASP A 164 -2.79 -8.52 31.97
C ASP A 164 -3.72 -9.36 32.86
N PRO A 165 -3.20 -9.97 33.94
CA PRO A 165 -1.77 -10.03 34.25
C PRO A 165 -1.03 -11.08 33.39
N ILE A 166 0.31 -11.01 33.39
CA ILE A 166 1.17 -11.91 32.62
C ILE A 166 1.03 -13.39 33.00
N ASP A 167 0.38 -13.72 34.10
CA ASP A 167 0.11 -15.08 34.58
C ASP A 167 -1.38 -15.46 34.48
N ALA A 168 -2.21 -14.69 33.75
CA ALA A 168 -3.61 -15.02 33.51
C ALA A 168 -3.79 -16.40 32.88
N SER A 169 -4.83 -17.13 33.31
CA SER A 169 -5.11 -18.51 32.90
C SER A 169 -5.52 -18.63 31.44
N ASN A 170 -6.34 -17.69 30.95
CA ASN A 170 -6.81 -17.66 29.58
C ASN A 170 -6.48 -16.32 28.94
N LYS A 171 -5.44 -16.31 28.09
CA LYS A 171 -4.98 -15.12 27.37
C LYS A 171 -5.44 -15.10 25.91
N SER A 172 -6.41 -15.93 25.53
CA SER A 172 -6.93 -15.95 24.17
C SER A 172 -7.56 -14.60 23.83
N VAL A 173 -7.24 -14.10 22.63
CA VAL A 173 -7.73 -12.83 22.11
C VAL A 173 -8.47 -13.09 20.80
N ILE A 174 -9.63 -12.47 20.65
CA ILE A 174 -10.41 -12.43 19.42
C ILE A 174 -10.18 -11.08 18.76
N TRP A 175 -9.84 -11.10 17.47
CA TRP A 175 -9.62 -9.92 16.66
C TRP A 175 -10.82 -9.63 15.76
N SER A 176 -11.07 -8.35 15.51
CA SER A 176 -12.09 -7.91 14.56
C SER A 176 -11.67 -6.61 13.88
N SER A 177 -12.17 -6.40 12.66
CA SER A 177 -12.04 -5.13 11.93
C SER A 177 -13.41 -4.49 11.79
N SER A 178 -13.46 -3.16 11.94
CA SER A 178 -14.67 -2.38 11.65
C SER A 178 -15.03 -2.37 10.16
N ASP A 179 -14.05 -2.58 9.27
CA ASP A 179 -14.26 -2.64 7.82
C ASP A 179 -13.17 -3.49 7.16
N ALA A 180 -13.50 -4.75 6.86
CA ALA A 180 -12.62 -5.71 6.20
C ALA A 180 -12.28 -5.35 4.74
N ALA A 181 -13.07 -4.49 4.08
CA ALA A 181 -12.76 -3.99 2.75
C ALA A 181 -11.63 -2.95 2.77
N ILE A 182 -11.40 -2.28 3.92
CA ILE A 182 -10.30 -1.33 4.13
C ILE A 182 -9.09 -2.02 4.74
N ALA A 183 -9.27 -2.76 5.84
CA ALA A 183 -8.19 -3.51 6.49
C ALA A 183 -8.72 -4.80 7.14
N THR A 184 -8.05 -5.92 6.91
CA THR A 184 -8.35 -7.20 7.57
C THR A 184 -7.41 -7.43 8.74
N VAL A 185 -7.80 -8.32 9.65
CA VAL A 185 -6.96 -8.81 10.74
C VAL A 185 -7.21 -10.31 10.91
N ASP A 186 -6.15 -11.10 11.11
CA ASP A 186 -6.25 -12.54 11.38
C ASP A 186 -6.27 -12.86 12.89
N GLU A 187 -6.33 -14.15 13.24
CA GLU A 187 -6.34 -14.62 14.63
C GLU A 187 -5.04 -14.31 15.41
N ASN A 188 -3.94 -14.04 14.68
CA ASN A 188 -2.63 -13.72 15.24
C ASN A 188 -2.38 -12.21 15.34
N GLY A 189 -3.37 -11.37 15.00
CA GLY A 189 -3.24 -9.92 14.99
C GLY A 189 -2.50 -9.37 13.77
N VAL A 190 -2.31 -10.15 12.70
CA VAL A 190 -1.72 -9.68 11.44
C VAL A 190 -2.76 -8.88 10.67
N VAL A 191 -2.50 -7.58 10.53
CA VAL A 191 -3.32 -6.63 9.80
C VAL A 191 -2.80 -6.48 8.37
N ILE A 192 -3.70 -6.51 7.38
CA ILE A 192 -3.39 -6.28 5.96
C ILE A 192 -4.21 -5.10 5.45
N GLY A 193 -3.55 -4.11 4.84
CA GLY A 193 -4.24 -2.99 4.18
C GLY A 193 -4.83 -3.43 2.84
N MET A 194 -6.15 -3.38 2.69
CA MET A 194 -6.85 -3.85 1.49
C MET A 194 -7.19 -2.71 0.52
N LYS A 195 -7.71 -1.60 1.05
CA LYS A 195 -8.14 -0.43 0.27
C LYS A 195 -7.86 0.85 1.03
N ALA A 196 -7.54 1.92 0.30
CA ALA A 196 -7.37 3.25 0.88
C ALA A 196 -8.61 3.66 1.71
N GLY A 197 -8.37 4.12 2.93
CA GLY A 197 -9.43 4.41 3.89
C GLY A 197 -8.95 4.33 5.34
N THR A 198 -9.90 4.28 6.28
CA THR A 198 -9.60 4.10 7.70
C THR A 198 -10.51 3.03 8.31
N ALA A 199 -9.91 2.07 9.01
CA ALA A 199 -10.60 1.03 9.76
C ALA A 199 -10.09 1.01 11.20
N THR A 200 -10.87 0.46 12.12
CA THR A 200 -10.46 0.21 13.51
C THR A 200 -10.35 -1.29 13.73
N ILE A 201 -9.18 -1.74 14.20
CA ILE A 201 -8.95 -3.11 14.62
C ILE A 201 -9.16 -3.19 16.13
N THR A 202 -9.96 -4.17 16.58
CA THR A 202 -10.28 -4.39 17.98
C THR A 202 -9.81 -5.77 18.43
N ALA A 203 -9.00 -5.81 19.48
CA ALA A 203 -8.64 -7.01 20.22
C ALA A 203 -9.54 -7.14 21.45
N THR A 204 -10.16 -8.31 21.64
CA THR A 204 -11.05 -8.62 22.76
C THR A 204 -10.57 -9.87 23.48
N THR A 205 -10.35 -9.82 24.79
CA THR A 205 -10.00 -11.01 25.56
C THR A 205 -11.21 -11.93 25.70
N VAL A 206 -11.00 -13.23 25.51
CA VAL A 206 -12.06 -14.24 25.73
C VAL A 206 -12.49 -14.25 27.19
N ASP A 207 -11.52 -14.13 28.10
CA ASP A 207 -11.77 -13.99 29.54
C ASP A 207 -11.98 -12.51 29.90
N GLY A 208 -13.09 -12.20 30.58
CA GLY A 208 -13.43 -10.86 31.04
C GLY A 208 -13.91 -9.85 29.99
N ASN A 209 -13.85 -10.15 28.68
CA ASN A 209 -14.27 -9.26 27.58
C ASN A 209 -13.61 -7.86 27.59
N PHE A 210 -12.34 -7.77 28.02
CA PHE A 210 -11.59 -6.53 27.94
C PHE A 210 -11.23 -6.22 26.48
N THR A 211 -11.22 -4.95 26.11
CA THR A 211 -10.98 -4.53 24.72
C THR A 211 -9.84 -3.51 24.62
N ALA A 212 -9.12 -3.57 23.51
CA ALA A 212 -8.16 -2.55 23.07
C ALA A 212 -8.27 -2.35 21.56
N THR A 213 -8.05 -1.12 21.09
CA THR A 213 -8.29 -0.74 19.70
C THR A 213 -7.09 -0.07 19.06
N CYS A 214 -6.89 -0.30 17.77
CA CYS A 214 -5.91 0.40 16.94
C CYS A 214 -6.59 0.96 15.67
N GLN A 215 -6.40 2.24 15.39
CA GLN A 215 -6.80 2.84 14.13
C GLN A 215 -5.81 2.46 13.02
N VAL A 216 -6.31 1.99 11.89
CA VAL A 216 -5.50 1.64 10.71
C VAL A 216 -5.88 2.56 9.58
N ILE A 217 -4.92 3.36 9.13
CA ILE A 217 -5.08 4.29 8.01
C ILE A 217 -4.35 3.68 6.81
N VAL A 218 -5.09 3.30 5.78
CA VAL A 218 -4.53 2.74 4.56
C VAL A 218 -4.44 3.83 3.50
N LYS A 219 -3.26 4.04 2.94
CA LYS A 219 -2.99 4.99 1.85
C LYS A 219 -2.96 4.26 0.49
N PRO A 220 -3.36 4.91 -0.59
CA PRO A 220 -3.16 4.36 -1.93
C PRO A 220 -1.66 4.34 -2.26
N ILE A 221 -1.25 3.37 -3.09
CA ILE A 221 0.06 3.39 -3.74
C ILE A 221 -0.06 4.27 -4.97
N LEU A 222 0.72 5.35 -4.99
CA LEU A 222 0.73 6.30 -6.10
C LEU A 222 1.68 5.84 -7.22
N VAL A 223 1.33 6.18 -8.46
CA VAL A 223 2.17 6.08 -9.65
C VAL A 223 3.41 6.96 -9.43
N ALA A 224 4.58 6.36 -9.57
CA ALA A 224 5.87 7.02 -9.47
C ALA A 224 6.41 7.43 -10.85
N SER A 225 6.10 6.69 -11.91
CA SER A 225 6.50 7.04 -13.27
C SER A 225 5.52 6.51 -14.32
N VAL A 226 5.37 7.27 -15.39
CA VAL A 226 4.67 6.84 -16.62
C VAL A 226 5.74 6.61 -17.69
N LYS A 227 5.48 5.71 -18.63
CA LYS A 227 6.31 5.50 -19.82
C LYS A 227 5.43 5.30 -21.04
N ILE A 228 5.50 6.24 -21.98
CA ILE A 228 4.84 6.16 -23.29
C ILE A 228 5.63 5.22 -24.20
N THR A 229 4.92 4.46 -25.04
CA THR A 229 5.47 3.62 -26.10
C THR A 229 4.61 3.79 -27.35
N CYS A 230 5.24 4.02 -28.49
CA CYS A 230 4.58 4.06 -29.80
C CYS A 230 4.58 2.65 -30.39
N GLU A 231 3.47 2.26 -31.02
CA GLU A 231 3.37 0.98 -31.74
C GLU A 231 4.18 1.01 -33.05
N GLU A 232 4.22 2.17 -33.71
CA GLU A 232 4.99 2.38 -34.93
C GLU A 232 6.50 2.62 -34.67
N ASP A 233 7.33 2.23 -35.64
CA ASP A 233 8.80 2.30 -35.56
C ASP A 233 9.34 3.74 -35.48
N GLN A 234 8.54 4.73 -35.88
CA GLN A 234 8.95 6.13 -35.97
C GLN A 234 7.85 7.02 -35.38
N LEU A 235 8.28 8.03 -34.62
CA LEU A 235 7.45 9.10 -34.10
C LEU A 235 7.22 10.17 -35.19
N LEU A 236 6.66 9.74 -36.31
CA LEU A 236 6.55 10.53 -37.52
C LEU A 236 5.16 10.36 -38.15
N LEU A 237 4.46 11.49 -38.30
CA LEU A 237 3.25 11.60 -39.11
C LEU A 237 3.62 12.12 -40.50
N THR A 238 3.05 11.50 -41.53
CA THR A 238 3.20 11.91 -42.94
C THR A 238 1.85 11.86 -43.65
N PRO A 239 1.71 12.43 -44.87
CA PRO A 239 0.47 12.28 -45.63
C PRO A 239 0.03 10.82 -45.86
N ASN A 240 0.97 9.87 -45.85
CA ASN A 240 0.72 8.43 -46.03
C ASN A 240 0.52 7.67 -44.70
N GLN A 241 0.81 8.32 -43.56
CA GLN A 241 0.67 7.76 -42.21
C GLN A 241 0.18 8.89 -41.29
N GLN A 242 -1.14 9.05 -41.26
CA GLN A 242 -1.79 10.18 -40.56
C GLN A 242 -2.20 9.85 -39.12
N THR A 243 -1.87 8.65 -38.64
CA THR A 243 -2.15 8.19 -37.28
C THR A 243 -0.92 7.53 -36.66
N LEU A 244 -0.77 7.70 -35.35
CA LEU A 244 0.15 6.94 -34.49
C LEU A 244 -0.62 6.39 -33.30
N HIS A 245 -0.24 5.20 -32.86
CA HIS A 245 -0.88 4.50 -31.75
C HIS A 245 0.07 4.46 -30.56
N PHE A 246 -0.32 5.14 -29.48
CA PHE A 246 0.45 5.13 -28.24
C PHE A 246 -0.20 4.23 -27.20
N SER A 247 0.65 3.52 -26.47
CA SER A 247 0.33 2.90 -25.19
C SER A 247 1.20 3.54 -24.10
N ALA A 248 0.80 3.39 -22.84
CA ALA A 248 1.60 3.82 -21.72
C ALA A 248 1.54 2.80 -20.58
N SER A 249 2.66 2.67 -19.87
CA SER A 249 2.78 1.82 -18.69
C SER A 249 3.11 2.66 -17.46
N VAL A 250 2.66 2.21 -16.29
CA VAL A 250 2.89 2.90 -15.02
C VAL A 250 3.72 2.03 -14.08
N LEU A 251 4.57 2.66 -13.28
CA LEU A 251 5.26 2.03 -12.16
C LEU A 251 4.96 2.80 -10.86
N PRO A 252 4.86 2.13 -9.71
CA PRO A 252 4.97 0.67 -9.57
C PRO A 252 3.73 -0.05 -10.15
N GLU A 253 3.91 -1.32 -10.54
CA GLU A 253 2.82 -2.11 -11.15
C GLU A 253 1.64 -2.34 -10.19
N ASN A 254 1.83 -2.18 -8.89
CA ASN A 254 0.77 -2.27 -7.87
C ASN A 254 0.20 -0.90 -7.45
N ALA A 255 0.41 0.16 -8.23
CA ALA A 255 -0.28 1.44 -8.02
C ALA A 255 -1.81 1.21 -7.97
N THR A 256 -2.47 1.90 -7.05
CA THR A 256 -3.90 1.68 -6.74
C THR A 256 -4.81 2.18 -7.85
N ASP A 257 -4.43 3.29 -8.49
CA ASP A 257 -5.09 3.87 -9.65
C ASP A 257 -4.03 4.03 -10.75
N LYS A 258 -4.32 3.46 -11.92
CA LYS A 258 -3.39 3.41 -13.07
C LYS A 258 -3.93 4.13 -14.29
N ASP A 259 -5.08 4.79 -14.14
CA ASP A 259 -5.70 5.48 -15.26
C ASP A 259 -4.84 6.67 -15.68
N LEU A 260 -4.80 6.91 -17.00
CA LEU A 260 -4.00 7.95 -17.62
C LEU A 260 -4.90 8.86 -18.45
N VAL A 261 -4.57 10.15 -18.46
CA VAL A 261 -5.16 11.13 -19.36
C VAL A 261 -4.13 11.52 -20.42
N TRP A 262 -4.54 11.41 -21.68
CA TRP A 262 -3.77 11.83 -22.84
C TRP A 262 -4.08 13.28 -23.20
N SER A 263 -3.04 14.03 -23.57
CA SER A 263 -3.15 15.45 -23.94
C SER A 263 -2.06 15.84 -24.93
N ILE A 264 -2.30 16.94 -25.65
CA ILE A 264 -1.29 17.60 -26.48
C ILE A 264 -0.84 18.85 -25.74
N GLU A 265 0.44 18.90 -25.38
CA GLU A 265 1.05 20.03 -24.67
C GLU A 265 1.48 21.15 -25.62
N SER A 266 1.76 20.79 -26.88
CA SER A 266 2.13 21.72 -27.96
C SER A 266 1.81 21.11 -29.32
N GLY A 267 1.38 21.92 -30.29
CA GLY A 267 1.01 21.48 -31.64
C GLY A 267 -0.43 20.97 -31.75
N ASP A 268 -1.35 21.47 -30.93
CA ASP A 268 -2.78 21.13 -30.96
C ASP A 268 -3.49 21.62 -32.24
N ASP A 269 -2.87 22.53 -33.00
CA ASP A 269 -3.30 22.95 -34.33
C ASP A 269 -2.79 22.03 -35.46
N LEU A 270 -2.01 21.01 -35.13
CA LEU A 270 -1.44 20.03 -36.07
C LEU A 270 -2.08 18.65 -35.95
N ALA A 271 -2.43 18.23 -34.74
CA ALA A 271 -2.96 16.89 -34.47
C ALA A 271 -3.95 16.91 -33.31
N THR A 272 -4.73 15.84 -33.20
CA THR A 272 -5.60 15.56 -32.07
C THR A 272 -5.24 14.22 -31.46
N ILE A 273 -5.39 14.06 -30.15
CA ILE A 273 -5.20 12.77 -29.47
C ILE A 273 -6.50 12.31 -28.80
N THR A 274 -6.80 11.02 -28.93
CA THR A 274 -7.95 10.40 -28.28
C THR A 274 -7.60 9.93 -26.86
N GLN A 275 -8.63 9.64 -26.04
CA GLN A 275 -8.44 9.08 -24.70
C GLN A 275 -7.77 7.69 -24.70
N ASN A 276 -7.75 7.00 -25.84
CA ASN A 276 -7.12 5.69 -26.00
C ASN A 276 -5.69 5.80 -26.57
N GLY A 277 -5.09 6.99 -26.63
CA GLY A 277 -3.71 7.17 -27.09
C GLY A 277 -3.53 7.15 -28.61
N VAL A 278 -4.60 7.24 -29.40
CA VAL A 278 -4.47 7.41 -30.87
C VAL A 278 -4.26 8.89 -31.19
N LEU A 279 -3.09 9.23 -31.70
CA LEU A 279 -2.76 10.54 -32.24
C LEU A 279 -3.08 10.58 -33.73
N GLN A 280 -3.79 11.61 -34.19
CA GLN A 280 -4.20 11.78 -35.59
C GLN A 280 -3.88 13.18 -36.07
N ALA A 281 -3.25 13.30 -37.25
CA ALA A 281 -3.07 14.58 -37.92
C ALA A 281 -4.44 15.21 -38.24
N ILE A 282 -4.57 16.52 -38.01
CA ILE A 282 -5.82 17.23 -38.35
C ILE A 282 -6.02 17.20 -39.86
N ASP A 283 -7.25 16.90 -40.30
CA ASP A 283 -7.60 16.88 -41.71
C ASP A 283 -7.32 18.24 -42.38
N GLY A 284 -6.61 18.21 -43.50
CA GLY A 284 -6.22 19.42 -44.24
C GLY A 284 -5.09 20.24 -43.62
N VAL A 285 -4.31 19.71 -42.66
CA VAL A 285 -3.07 20.36 -42.19
C VAL A 285 -2.11 20.65 -43.35
N LYS A 286 -1.59 21.88 -43.39
CA LYS A 286 -0.78 22.43 -44.51
C LYS A 286 0.61 22.88 -44.11
N LYS A 287 1.11 22.48 -42.94
CA LYS A 287 2.41 22.85 -42.42
C LYS A 287 3.05 21.67 -41.69
N ASP A 288 4.36 21.62 -41.75
CA ASP A 288 5.17 20.71 -40.94
C ASP A 288 5.35 21.29 -39.53
N GLY A 289 5.72 20.46 -38.58
CA GLY A 289 5.92 20.89 -37.19
C GLY A 289 6.12 19.73 -36.23
N GLU A 290 6.07 20.03 -34.95
CA GLU A 290 6.19 19.06 -33.87
C GLU A 290 4.96 19.10 -32.97
N VAL A 291 4.53 17.93 -32.52
CA VAL A 291 3.45 17.74 -31.55
C VAL A 291 4.03 17.07 -30.31
N VAL A 292 3.81 17.66 -29.14
CA VAL A 292 4.22 17.06 -27.86
C VAL A 292 3.00 16.39 -27.24
N VAL A 293 3.05 15.07 -27.14
CA VAL A 293 2.02 14.23 -26.54
C VAL A 293 2.41 13.91 -25.09
N ARG A 294 1.48 14.12 -24.15
CA ARG A 294 1.66 13.75 -22.73
C ARG A 294 0.63 12.72 -22.29
N ALA A 295 1.08 11.72 -21.53
CA ALA A 295 0.25 10.82 -20.73
C ALA A 295 0.46 11.12 -19.25
N THR A 296 -0.60 11.51 -18.53
CA THR A 296 -0.53 11.94 -17.11
C THR A 296 -1.37 11.02 -16.23
N ALA A 297 -0.81 10.56 -15.12
CA ALA A 297 -1.53 9.77 -14.12
C ALA A 297 -2.58 10.61 -13.37
N VAL A 298 -3.76 10.03 -13.14
CA VAL A 298 -4.91 10.72 -12.51
C VAL A 298 -4.93 10.61 -10.99
N ASP A 299 -4.04 9.81 -10.41
CA ASP A 299 -3.97 9.46 -8.99
C ASP A 299 -3.38 10.56 -8.09
N GLN A 300 -3.25 11.78 -8.61
CA GLN A 300 -2.66 12.96 -7.94
C GLN A 300 -1.15 12.85 -7.69
N SER A 301 -0.46 11.82 -8.20
CA SER A 301 1.01 11.76 -8.19
C SER A 301 1.65 12.88 -9.02
N ASN A 302 0.92 13.38 -10.02
CA ASN A 302 1.44 14.20 -11.11
C ASN A 302 2.53 13.50 -11.93
N ALA A 303 2.62 12.16 -11.88
CA ALA A 303 3.52 11.42 -12.74
C ALA A 303 3.03 11.51 -14.19
N TYR A 304 3.95 11.81 -15.11
CA TYR A 304 3.65 11.86 -16.53
C TYR A 304 4.88 11.43 -17.35
N ASP A 305 4.64 11.20 -18.63
CA ASP A 305 5.69 11.09 -19.64
C ASP A 305 5.27 11.87 -20.89
N GLU A 306 6.26 12.28 -21.68
CA GLU A 306 6.08 13.08 -22.87
C GLU A 306 6.86 12.52 -24.05
N VAL A 307 6.27 12.63 -25.24
CA VAL A 307 6.92 12.27 -26.48
C VAL A 307 6.68 13.34 -27.54
N THR A 308 7.74 13.70 -28.26
CA THR A 308 7.65 14.62 -29.40
C THR A 308 7.51 13.84 -30.70
N VAL A 309 6.45 14.14 -31.45
CA VAL A 309 6.14 13.57 -32.76
C VAL A 309 6.39 14.62 -33.83
N SER A 310 7.12 14.25 -34.88
CA SER A 310 7.31 15.12 -36.06
C SER A 310 6.17 14.95 -37.06
N LEU A 311 5.68 16.05 -37.62
CA LEU A 311 4.85 16.06 -38.82
C LEU A 311 5.71 16.56 -39.98
N GLN A 312 5.83 15.75 -41.03
CA GLN A 312 6.62 16.09 -42.20
C GLN A 312 5.86 15.82 -43.50
N GLY A 313 6.09 16.67 -44.50
CA GLY A 313 5.48 16.54 -45.83
C GLY A 313 4.02 17.01 -45.90
N PHE A 314 3.52 17.68 -44.86
CA PHE A 314 2.21 18.32 -44.86
C PHE A 314 2.27 19.78 -45.33
N ALA A 315 3.45 20.41 -45.33
CA ALA A 315 3.66 21.74 -45.87
C ALA A 315 3.16 21.86 -47.32
N THR A 316 2.00 22.49 -47.53
CA THR A 316 1.50 22.86 -48.86
C THR A 316 1.61 24.37 -49.01
N GLY A 317 2.85 24.81 -49.21
CA GLY A 317 3.19 26.20 -49.45
C GLY A 317 4.39 26.28 -50.39
N ILE A 318 4.16 26.77 -51.61
CA ILE A 318 5.21 27.31 -52.47
C ILE A 318 5.92 28.38 -51.64
N GLN A 319 7.20 28.17 -51.31
CA GLN A 319 8.00 29.20 -50.66
C GLN A 319 8.15 30.36 -51.66
N SER A 320 7.32 31.39 -51.52
CA SER A 320 7.53 32.64 -52.23
C SER A 320 8.78 33.30 -51.66
N PHE A 321 9.73 33.58 -52.57
CA PHE A 321 11.02 34.27 -52.37
C PHE A 321 12.17 33.44 -51.76
N ASP A 322 12.74 32.57 -52.58
CA ASP A 322 14.20 32.42 -52.54
C ASP A 322 14.82 33.71 -53.12
N GLN A 323 15.28 34.63 -52.26
CA GLN A 323 16.02 35.83 -52.70
C GLN A 323 17.32 35.50 -53.44
N GLN A 324 17.72 34.22 -53.49
CA GLN A 324 18.94 33.79 -54.15
C GLN A 324 18.79 33.61 -55.66
N VAL A 325 17.56 33.50 -56.21
CA VAL A 325 17.35 33.43 -57.67
C VAL A 325 16.32 34.47 -58.11
N ILE A 326 16.75 35.41 -58.96
CA ILE A 326 15.94 36.52 -59.46
C ILE A 326 15.84 36.42 -60.97
N PHE A 327 14.61 36.46 -61.48
CA PHE A 327 14.33 36.61 -62.91
C PHE A 327 14.13 38.08 -63.28
N ILE A 328 14.82 38.51 -64.34
CA ILE A 328 14.81 39.88 -64.85
C ILE A 328 14.32 39.82 -66.30
N SER A 329 13.12 40.32 -66.54
CA SER A 329 12.59 40.48 -67.91
C SER A 329 13.34 41.58 -68.63
N SER A 330 13.84 41.32 -69.83
CA SER A 330 14.45 42.36 -70.66
C SER A 330 13.38 43.33 -71.20
N PRO A 331 13.55 44.65 -71.06
CA PRO A 331 12.61 45.64 -71.62
C PRO A 331 12.76 45.82 -73.14
N VAL A 332 13.85 45.31 -73.72
CA VAL A 332 14.24 45.55 -75.13
C VAL A 332 14.47 44.28 -75.95
N ALA A 333 14.49 43.11 -75.32
CA ALA A 333 14.68 41.82 -75.99
C ALA A 333 13.65 40.79 -75.48
N ASP A 334 13.34 39.79 -76.29
CA ASP A 334 12.49 38.66 -75.91
C ASP A 334 13.25 37.64 -75.05
N ARG A 335 13.86 38.13 -73.97
CA ARG A 335 14.71 37.34 -73.07
C ARG A 335 14.31 37.55 -71.62
N LEU A 336 14.28 36.44 -70.89
CA LEU A 336 14.17 36.41 -69.43
C LEU A 336 15.53 35.98 -68.86
N TYR A 337 16.22 36.90 -68.20
CA TYR A 337 17.52 36.64 -67.59
C TYR A 337 17.33 36.07 -66.19
N ILE A 338 18.19 35.12 -65.82
CA ILE A 338 18.19 34.50 -64.50
C ILE A 338 19.49 34.88 -63.81
N ARG A 339 19.42 35.32 -62.56
CA ARG A 339 20.60 35.58 -61.73
C ARG A 339 20.43 34.89 -60.40
N GLY A 340 21.43 34.14 -59.95
CA GLY A 340 21.34 33.50 -58.66
C GLY A 340 22.18 32.25 -58.49
N ASP A 341 21.86 31.51 -57.44
CA ASP A 341 22.36 30.16 -57.19
C ASP A 341 21.57 29.12 -58.01
N PHE A 342 22.26 28.48 -58.95
CA PHE A 342 21.72 27.48 -59.88
C PHE A 342 21.88 26.04 -59.37
N ASP A 343 22.47 25.82 -58.20
CA ASP A 343 22.71 24.48 -57.70
C ASP A 343 21.39 23.72 -57.49
N ARG A 344 21.33 22.52 -58.05
CA ARG A 344 20.20 21.56 -57.93
C ARG A 344 18.86 22.07 -58.47
N LEU A 345 18.89 23.02 -59.40
CA LEU A 345 17.74 23.36 -60.25
C LEU A 345 17.52 22.26 -61.28
N LYS A 346 16.36 21.59 -61.20
CA LYS A 346 16.06 20.43 -62.07
C LYS A 346 15.10 20.75 -63.21
N HIS A 347 14.22 21.72 -63.03
CA HIS A 347 13.16 21.98 -63.98
C HIS A 347 12.75 23.45 -63.95
N ILE A 348 12.63 24.09 -65.11
CA ILE A 348 12.10 25.44 -65.24
C ILE A 348 11.01 25.45 -66.32
N SER A 349 9.83 25.90 -65.94
CA SER A 349 8.67 26.05 -66.83
C SER A 349 8.11 27.47 -66.75
N ILE A 350 7.66 28.01 -67.88
CA ILE A 350 6.89 29.25 -67.91
C ILE A 350 5.43 28.91 -68.19
N ILE A 351 4.55 29.33 -67.28
CA ILE A 351 3.12 29.09 -67.34
C ILE A 351 2.31 30.40 -67.35
N ASP A 352 1.10 30.35 -67.89
CA ASP A 352 0.10 31.41 -67.66
C ASP A 352 -0.68 31.20 -66.35
N SER A 353 -1.64 32.08 -66.07
CA SER A 353 -2.50 31.99 -64.87
C SER A 353 -3.45 30.78 -64.86
N SER A 354 -3.62 30.09 -66.00
CA SER A 354 -4.42 28.86 -66.10
C SER A 354 -3.58 27.60 -65.89
N GLY A 355 -2.26 27.73 -65.73
CA GLY A 355 -1.32 26.61 -65.60
C GLY A 355 -0.87 26.04 -66.95
N ARG A 356 -1.21 26.66 -68.08
CA ARG A 356 -0.74 26.22 -69.39
C ARG A 356 0.74 26.50 -69.54
N ILE A 357 1.52 25.49 -69.92
CA ILE A 357 2.97 25.57 -70.14
C ILE A 357 3.25 26.13 -71.54
N TYR A 358 4.13 27.12 -71.61
CA TYR A 358 4.56 27.76 -72.86
C TYR A 358 6.04 27.54 -73.18
N VAL A 359 6.88 27.49 -72.15
CA VAL A 359 8.31 27.24 -72.27
C VAL A 359 8.70 26.23 -71.22
N GLN A 360 9.51 25.25 -71.60
CA GLN A 360 10.01 24.22 -70.71
C GLN A 360 11.50 24.04 -70.97
N VAL A 361 12.31 24.13 -69.93
CA VAL A 361 13.77 24.01 -70.02
C VAL A 361 14.23 22.96 -69.02
N GLU A 362 14.91 21.93 -69.54
CA GLU A 362 15.32 20.77 -68.75
C GLU A 362 16.56 21.05 -67.89
N GLN A 363 17.49 21.90 -68.36
CA GLN A 363 18.67 22.35 -67.62
C GLN A 363 19.04 23.76 -68.04
N LEU A 364 19.43 24.61 -67.10
CA LEU A 364 19.92 25.97 -67.36
C LEU A 364 21.28 26.16 -66.70
N ILE A 365 22.23 26.71 -67.45
CA ILE A 365 23.58 27.02 -66.97
C ILE A 365 23.60 28.49 -66.50
N SER A 366 24.39 28.77 -65.47
CA SER A 366 24.57 30.13 -64.96
C SER A 366 24.99 31.10 -66.07
N GLY A 367 24.22 32.18 -66.25
CA GLY A 367 24.44 33.19 -67.29
C GLY A 367 23.57 33.04 -68.55
N GLU A 368 22.80 31.97 -68.68
CA GLU A 368 21.86 31.80 -69.78
C GLU A 368 20.57 32.61 -69.60
N SER A 369 19.87 32.84 -70.72
CA SER A 369 18.58 33.54 -70.73
C SER A 369 17.54 32.71 -71.48
N ILE A 370 16.32 32.70 -70.96
CA ILE A 370 15.21 31.97 -71.57
C ILE A 370 14.64 32.83 -72.70
N ASP A 371 14.46 32.23 -73.87
CA ASP A 371 13.74 32.85 -74.98
C ASP A 371 12.23 32.89 -74.65
N VAL A 372 11.68 34.09 -74.60
CA VAL A 372 10.27 34.35 -74.32
C VAL A 372 9.54 34.96 -75.50
N SER A 373 10.10 34.89 -76.70
CA SER A 373 9.45 35.31 -77.95
C SER A 373 8.14 34.58 -78.27
N PRO A 374 7.90 33.31 -77.83
CA PRO A 374 6.61 32.66 -78.05
C PRO A 374 5.47 33.23 -77.20
N LEU A 375 5.77 34.04 -76.19
CA LEU A 375 4.76 34.58 -75.26
C LEU A 375 4.16 35.87 -75.83
N SER A 376 2.84 35.97 -75.78
CA SER A 376 2.15 37.24 -76.02
C SER A 376 2.36 38.20 -74.84
N ARG A 377 2.06 39.49 -75.03
CA ARG A 377 2.05 40.46 -73.92
C ARG A 377 1.09 39.99 -72.82
N GLY A 378 1.57 39.87 -71.59
CA GLY A 378 0.77 39.30 -70.50
C GLY A 378 1.54 39.06 -69.21
N ILE A 379 0.82 38.52 -68.22
CA ILE A 379 1.38 38.08 -66.94
C ILE A 379 1.67 36.58 -67.05
N TYR A 380 2.88 36.20 -66.68
CA TYR A 380 3.32 34.81 -66.67
C TYR A 380 4.01 34.50 -65.34
N TYR A 381 4.15 33.21 -65.08
CA TYR A 381 4.84 32.69 -63.91
C TYR A 381 5.95 31.75 -64.35
N VAL A 382 7.12 31.91 -63.76
CA VAL A 382 8.18 30.92 -63.82
C VAL A 382 8.00 29.96 -62.66
N VAL A 383 7.86 28.68 -62.97
CA VAL A 383 7.77 27.57 -62.01
C VAL A 383 9.09 26.82 -62.06
N MET A 384 9.67 26.50 -60.91
CA MET A 384 10.88 25.71 -60.88
C MET A 384 10.98 24.80 -59.65
N GLU A 385 11.74 23.72 -59.79
CA GLU A 385 12.04 22.78 -58.71
C GLU A 385 13.50 22.94 -58.26
N LYS A 386 13.71 23.29 -56.99
CA LYS A 386 15.02 23.38 -56.32
C LYS A 386 14.95 22.67 -54.97
N ASN A 387 15.88 21.74 -54.70
CA ASN A 387 15.94 20.99 -53.44
C ASN A 387 14.59 20.35 -53.01
N MET A 388 13.83 19.78 -53.97
CA MET A 388 12.47 19.22 -53.77
C MET A 388 11.38 20.24 -53.38
N ASN A 389 11.69 21.54 -53.42
CA ASN A 389 10.72 22.62 -53.25
C ASN A 389 10.37 23.26 -54.58
N TRP A 390 9.13 23.71 -54.70
CA TRP A 390 8.65 24.48 -55.86
C TRP A 390 8.77 25.98 -55.59
N ILE A 391 9.38 26.70 -56.53
CA ILE A 391 9.53 28.16 -56.52
C ILE A 391 8.69 28.74 -57.67
N LEU A 392 7.97 29.82 -57.38
CA LEU A 392 7.14 30.53 -58.35
C LEU A 392 7.51 32.02 -58.39
N GLN A 393 7.87 32.54 -59.57
CA GLN A 393 8.09 33.98 -59.76
C GLN A 393 7.22 34.54 -60.87
N LYS A 394 6.45 35.59 -60.55
CA LYS A 394 5.68 36.36 -61.53
C LYS A 394 6.60 37.26 -62.35
N PHE A 395 6.39 37.33 -63.66
CA PHE A 395 6.94 38.38 -64.51
C PHE A 395 5.89 38.91 -65.50
N ILE A 396 6.16 40.09 -66.06
CA ILE A 396 5.29 40.74 -67.04
C ILE A 396 6.03 40.82 -68.36
N LYS A 397 5.49 40.18 -69.40
CA LYS A 397 5.96 40.35 -70.78
C LYS A 397 5.37 41.64 -71.31
N MET A 398 6.22 42.65 -71.55
CA MET A 398 5.78 44.00 -71.91
C MET A 398 5.65 44.25 -73.42
N LYS A 399 6.37 43.49 -74.25
CA LYS A 399 6.36 43.59 -75.71
C LYS A 399 6.10 42.24 -76.34
#